data_AF-A0A973IQJ8-F1
#
_entry.id   AF-A0A973IQJ8-F1
#
_cell.length_a   1.000
_cell.length_b   1.000
_cell.length_c   1.000
_cell.angle_alpha   90.00
_cell.angle_beta   90.00
_cell.angle_gamma   90.00
#
_symmetry.space_group_name_H-M   'P 1'
#
loop_
_entity.id
_entity.type
_entity.pdbx_description
1 polymer ?
#
loop_
_entity_poly.entity_id
_entity_poly.type
_entity_poly.pdbx_seq_one_letter_code
_entity_poly.pdbx_strand_id
1 'polypeptide(L)' 'MGLPDLEVKCWKCWGCGVLSFENHGETVDCPECGGVGWIPTEDGKRLLEFLQRHLILGDEEETPGLEV' A
#
# COMPACT_ATOMS: atom_id res chain seq x y z
N MET A 1 21.30 15.89 6.00
CA MET A 1 20.09 15.86 5.16
C MET A 1 19.31 14.65 5.59
N GLY A 2 18.13 14.85 6.20
CA GLY A 2 17.26 13.73 6.58
C GLY A 2 16.62 13.13 5.32
N LEU A 3 16.26 11.86 5.38
CA LEU A 3 15.43 11.26 4.33
C LEU A 3 14.12 12.05 4.25
N PRO A 4 13.64 12.41 3.05
CA PRO A 4 12.33 13.03 2.90
C PRO A 4 11.24 12.09 3.42
N ASP A 5 10.15 12.65 3.96
CA ASP A 5 8.99 11.85 4.36
C ASP A 5 8.36 11.22 3.10
N LEU A 6 8.62 9.92 2.89
CA LEU A 6 8.16 9.18 1.72
C LEU A 6 6.69 8.76 1.81
N GLU A 7 6.12 8.83 3.01
CA GLU A 7 4.76 8.37 3.29
C GLU A 7 4.13 9.19 4.42
N VAL A 8 2.81 9.38 4.31
CA VAL A 8 1.99 10.06 5.30
C VAL A 8 0.93 9.11 5.83
N LYS A 9 0.58 9.29 7.09
CA LYS A 9 -0.46 8.49 7.73
C LYS A 9 -1.79 8.66 6.98
N CYS A 10 -2.47 7.55 6.67
CA CYS A 10 -3.76 7.61 6.01
C CYS A 10 -4.76 8.36 6.90
N TRP A 11 -5.38 9.39 6.33
CA TRP A 11 -6.31 10.27 7.03
C TRP A 11 -7.62 9.57 7.41
N LYS A 12 -7.99 8.50 6.69
CA LYS A 12 -9.29 7.83 6.85
C LYS A 12 -9.26 6.73 7.92
N CYS A 13 -8.25 5.86 7.89
CA CYS A 13 -8.08 4.80 8.88
C CYS A 13 -7.06 5.15 9.97
N TRP A 14 -6.50 6.37 9.95
CA TRP A 14 -5.55 6.86 10.97
C TRP A 14 -4.32 5.96 11.18
N GLY A 15 -3.87 5.28 10.13
CA GLY A 15 -2.73 4.35 10.22
C GLY A 15 -3.12 2.89 10.49
N CYS A 16 -4.40 2.58 10.72
CA CYS A 16 -4.82 1.23 11.05
C CYS A 16 -4.93 0.30 9.85
N GLY A 17 -5.00 0.84 8.62
CA GLY A 17 -5.21 0.05 7.41
C GLY A 17 -6.65 -0.43 7.22
N VAL A 18 -7.43 -0.55 8.28
CA VAL A 18 -8.82 -1.03 8.26
C VAL A 18 -9.82 0.00 8.78
N LEU A 19 -11.08 -0.14 8.38
CA LEU A 19 -12.22 0.61 8.88
C LEU A 19 -13.25 -0.36 9.46
N SER A 20 -13.70 -0.12 10.69
CA SER A 20 -14.79 -0.89 11.30
C SER A 20 -16.12 -0.22 11.00
N PHE A 21 -17.10 -0.96 10.49
CA PHE A 21 -18.48 -0.50 10.44
C PHE A 21 -19.21 -0.89 11.72
N GLU A 22 -20.00 0.05 12.27
CA GLU A 22 -20.71 -0.14 13.55
C GLU A 22 -21.78 -1.25 13.50
N ASN A 23 -22.19 -1.69 12.31
CA ASN A 23 -23.12 -2.80 12.15
C ASN A 23 -22.34 -4.09 11.91
N HIS A 24 -22.33 -4.96 12.92
CA HIS A 24 -21.86 -6.36 12.89
C HIS A 24 -20.37 -6.64 13.06
N GLY A 25 -19.52 -5.65 13.33
CA GLY A 25 -18.11 -5.87 13.64
C GLY A 25 -17.25 -6.30 12.44
N GLU A 26 -17.78 -6.12 11.23
CA GLU A 26 -17.03 -6.33 10.01
C GLU A 26 -16.00 -5.20 9.83
N THR A 27 -14.74 -5.60 9.73
CA THR A 27 -13.64 -4.72 9.35
C THR A 27 -13.37 -4.87 7.88
N VAL A 28 -13.36 -3.77 7.16
CA VAL A 28 -12.96 -3.75 5.75
C VAL A 28 -11.62 -3.04 5.60
N ASP A 29 -10.87 -3.40 4.57
CA ASP A 29 -9.68 -2.66 4.20
C ASP A 29 -10.05 -1.21 3.86
N CYS A 30 -9.22 -0.29 4.34
CA CYS A 30 -9.41 1.12 4.08
C CYS A 30 -9.20 1.38 2.59
N PRO A 31 -10.22 1.88 1.86
CA PRO A 31 -10.13 2.02 0.41
C PRO A 31 -9.13 3.12 -0.03
N GLU A 32 -8.74 4.04 0.87
CA GLU A 32 -7.80 5.12 0.53
C GLU A 32 -6.35 4.66 0.51
N CYS A 33 -5.98 3.73 1.40
CA CYS A 33 -4.63 3.21 1.50
C CYS A 33 -4.54 1.73 1.11
N GLY A 34 -5.63 1.13 0.63
CA GLY A 34 -5.69 -0.27 0.20
C GLY A 34 -5.29 -1.25 1.31
N GLY A 35 -5.66 -0.99 2.58
CA GLY A 35 -5.28 -1.86 3.70
C GLY A 35 -3.94 -1.53 4.37
N VAL A 36 -3.09 -0.68 3.78
CA VAL A 36 -1.71 -0.44 4.26
C VAL A 36 -1.64 0.46 5.49
N GLY A 37 -2.55 1.43 5.60
CA GLY A 37 -2.57 2.42 6.69
C GLY A 37 -1.75 3.69 6.42
N TRP A 38 -0.88 3.67 5.42
CA TRP A 38 -0.04 4.80 5.02
C TRP A 38 -0.17 5.05 3.52
N ILE A 39 0.02 6.30 3.12
CA ILE A 39 -0.12 6.75 1.73
C ILE A 39 1.21 7.38 1.30
N PRO A 40 1.83 6.93 0.21
CA PRO A 40 3.09 7.49 -0.26
C PRO A 40 2.90 8.96 -0.71
N THR A 41 3.86 9.80 -0.34
CA THR A 41 3.96 11.19 -0.82
C THR A 41 4.37 11.22 -2.29
N GLU A 42 4.37 12.40 -2.92
CA GLU A 42 4.82 12.50 -4.33
C GLU A 42 6.26 12.01 -4.52
N ASP A 43 7.14 12.28 -3.57
CA ASP A 43 8.52 11.79 -3.62
C ASP A 43 8.61 10.27 -3.36
N GLY A 44 7.79 9.75 -2.44
CA GLY A 44 7.63 8.31 -2.23
C GLY A 44 7.15 7.59 -3.50
N LYS A 45 6.16 8.15 -4.19
CA LYS A 45 5.66 7.60 -5.46
C LYS A 45 6.72 7.60 -6.55
N ARG A 46 7.47 8.70 -6.72
CA ARG A 46 8.57 8.78 -7.68
C ARG A 46 9.65 7.75 -7.41
N LEU A 47 9.98 7.54 -6.14
CA LEU A 47 10.96 6.53 -5.75
C LEU A 47 10.43 5.12 -6.02
N LEU A 48 9.18 4.83 -5.66
CA LEU A 48 8.55 3.53 -5.95
C LEU A 48 8.52 3.25 -7.46
N GLU A 49 8.11 4.23 -8.28
CA GLU A 49 8.14 4.10 -9.75
C GLU A 49 9.56 3.84 -10.27
N PHE A 50 10.56 4.53 -9.72
CA PHE A 50 11.95 4.32 -10.09
C PHE A 50 12.40 2.90 -9.75
N LEU A 51 12.10 2.43 -8.53
CA LEU A 51 12.44 1.08 -8.08
C LEU A 51 11.73 0.02 -8.92
N GLN A 52 10.42 0.15 -9.16
CA GLN A 52 9.64 -0.77 -9.99
C GLN A 52 10.23 -0.93 -11.40
N ARG A 53 10.66 0.18 -12.03
CA ARG A 53 11.26 0.16 -13.38
C ARG A 53 12.63 -0.52 -13.44
N HIS A 54 13.41 -0.49 -12.36
CA HIS A 54 14.81 -0.93 -12.37
C HIS A 54 15.07 -2.23 -11.63
N LEU A 55 14.21 -2.60 -10.68
CA LEU A 55 14.35 -3.84 -9.89
C LEU A 55 13.51 -5.00 -10.41
N ILE A 56 12.70 -4.81 -11.46
CA ILE A 56 11.71 -5.81 -11.92
C ILE A 56 10.94 -6.34 -10.70
N LEU A 57 10.45 -5.42 -9.86
CA LEU A 57 9.41 -5.75 -8.90
C LEU A 57 8.12 -5.88 -9.70
N GLY A 58 8.04 -6.96 -10.49
CA GLY A 58 6.80 -7.38 -11.12
C GLY A 58 5.85 -7.78 -10.01
N ASP A 59 4.61 -7.32 -10.09
CA ASP A 59 3.50 -7.87 -9.33
C ASP A 59 3.61 -9.40 -9.37
N GLU A 60 3.83 -10.03 -8.23
CA GLU A 60 3.66 -11.47 -8.05
C GLU A 60 2.16 -11.81 -8.11
N GLU A 61 1.53 -11.58 -9.26
CA GLU A 61 0.22 -12.12 -9.63
C GLU A 61 0.36 -12.93 -10.94
N GLU A 62 1.28 -13.90 -10.97
CA GLU A 62 1.16 -15.03 -11.90
C GLU A 62 1.85 -16.28 -11.34
N THR A 63 1.18 -16.99 -10.45
CA THR A 63 1.34 -18.45 -10.35
C THR A 63 -0.04 -19.10 -10.35
N PRO A 64 -0.40 -19.75 -11.46
CA PRO A 64 -0.73 -21.16 -11.32
C PRO A 64 -0.06 -22.02 -12.40
N GLY A 65 0.61 -23.09 -11.97
CA GLY A 65 0.78 -24.29 -12.79
C GLY A 65 2.16 -24.48 -13.41
N LEU A 66 3.13 -24.84 -12.59
CA LEU A 66 4.23 -25.70 -13.03
C LEU A 66 3.64 -27.10 -13.31
N GLU A 67 3.47 -27.47 -14.58
CA GLU A 67 3.29 -28.87 -14.98
C GLU A 67 4.58 -29.38 -15.60
N VAL A 68 5.14 -30.42 -14.97
CA VAL A 68 6.29 -31.23 -15.39
C VAL A 68 5.80 -32.34 -16.31
#